data_AF-A0A354NU53-F1
#
_entry.id   AF-A0A354NU53-F1
#
_cell.length_a   1.000
_cell.length_b   1.000
_cell.length_c   1.000
_cell.angle_alpha   90.00
_cell.angle_beta   90.00
_cell.angle_gamma   90.00
#
_symmetry.space_group_name_H-M   'P 1'
#
loop_
_entity.id
_entity.type
_entity.pdbx_description
1 polymer ?
#
loop_
_entity_poly.entity_id
_entity_poly.type
_entity_poly.pdbx_seq_one_letter_code
_entity_poly.pdbx_strand_id
1 'polypeptide(L)'
;MSDARLNAAKLIESNLCRAALVGASFYGAQLTRANLTGAALHSANMRGTDLRGANLTGVDFTGAKLKSADSRGTGLSIAKLHSSFGCSK
;
A
#
# COMPACT_ATOMS: atom_id res chain seq x y z
N MET A 1 -1.61 -10.13 10.83
CA MET A 1 -1.33 -9.06 11.82
C MET A 1 -2.25 -7.90 11.49
N SER A 2 -3.49 -7.95 11.94
CA SER A 2 -4.40 -6.82 11.77
C SER A 2 -3.94 -5.69 12.69
N ASP A 3 -3.99 -4.44 12.22
CA ASP A 3 -3.67 -3.22 12.99
C ASP A 3 -2.19 -3.05 13.39
N ALA A 4 -1.26 -3.65 12.63
CA ALA A 4 0.17 -3.44 12.84
C ALA A 4 0.55 -1.95 12.74
N ARG A 5 1.35 -1.45 13.70
CA ARG A 5 1.86 -0.07 13.69
C ARG A 5 3.28 -0.07 13.13
N LEU A 6 3.40 0.29 11.86
CA LEU A 6 4.65 0.31 11.08
C LEU A 6 4.98 1.74 10.61
N ASN A 7 4.57 2.73 11.40
CA ASN A 7 4.82 4.14 11.10
C ASN A 7 6.32 4.41 11.04
N ALA A 8 6.76 5.13 9.99
CA ALA A 8 8.18 5.40 9.72
C ALA A 8 9.08 4.15 9.70
N ALA A 9 8.52 2.95 9.57
CA ALA A 9 9.30 1.71 9.49
C ALA A 9 10.10 1.67 8.19
N LYS A 10 11.34 1.17 8.30
CA LYS A 10 12.20 0.89 7.14
C LYS A 10 11.97 -0.55 6.70
N LEU A 11 11.20 -0.72 5.64
CA LEU A 11 10.79 -2.00 5.05
C LEU A 11 11.23 -2.10 3.59
N ILE A 12 12.34 -1.41 3.26
CA ILE A 12 12.95 -1.38 1.93
C ILE A 12 13.31 -2.82 1.52
N GLU A 13 12.90 -3.22 0.31
CA GLU A 13 13.13 -4.58 -0.22
C GLU A 13 12.59 -5.74 0.65
N SER A 14 11.69 -5.43 1.59
CA SER A 14 11.09 -6.46 2.44
C SER A 14 10.10 -7.34 1.67
N ASN A 15 10.00 -8.61 2.08
CA ASN A 15 9.01 -9.54 1.54
C ASN A 15 7.76 -9.56 2.43
N LEU A 16 6.70 -8.92 1.93
CA LEU A 16 5.38 -8.85 2.55
C LEU A 16 4.33 -9.55 1.66
N CYS A 17 4.76 -10.49 0.82
CA CYS A 17 3.90 -11.26 -0.06
C CYS A 17 2.79 -11.95 0.74
N ARG A 18 1.52 -11.72 0.36
CA ARG A 18 0.32 -12.23 1.04
C ARG A 18 0.26 -11.92 2.54
N ALA A 19 0.93 -10.87 2.99
CA ALA A 19 0.84 -10.44 4.38
C ALA A 19 -0.57 -9.92 4.69
N ALA A 20 -1.11 -10.36 5.83
CA ALA A 20 -2.35 -9.82 6.38
C ALA A 20 -2.04 -8.55 7.17
N LEU A 21 -2.21 -7.39 6.51
CA LEU A 21 -1.89 -6.03 6.99
C LEU A 21 -3.14 -5.13 7.03
N VAL A 22 -4.28 -5.77 7.28
CA VAL A 22 -5.60 -5.17 7.44
C VAL A 22 -5.54 -4.07 8.49
N GLY A 23 -5.97 -2.86 8.14
CA GLY A 23 -6.00 -1.72 9.07
C GLY A 23 -4.62 -1.24 9.54
N ALA A 24 -3.52 -1.81 9.04
CA ALA A 24 -2.17 -1.45 9.47
C ALA A 24 -1.83 0.01 9.13
N SER A 25 -1.02 0.64 9.97
CA SER A 25 -0.57 2.01 9.78
C SER A 25 0.88 2.05 9.31
N PHE A 26 1.08 2.53 8.08
CA PHE A 26 2.36 2.74 7.40
C PHE A 26 2.68 4.23 7.25
N TYR A 27 2.13 5.08 8.11
CA TYR A 27 2.31 6.53 8.00
C TYR A 27 3.80 6.89 7.96
N GLY A 28 4.26 7.48 6.85
CA GLY A 28 5.67 7.83 6.64
C GLY A 28 6.65 6.65 6.49
N ALA A 29 6.16 5.41 6.31
CA ALA A 29 7.01 4.23 6.17
C ALA A 29 7.74 4.19 4.81
N GLN A 30 8.87 3.48 4.77
CA GLN A 30 9.68 3.28 3.55
C GLN A 30 9.52 1.83 3.07
N LEU A 31 8.76 1.64 2.01
CA LEU A 31 8.46 0.36 1.34
C LEU A 31 9.06 0.31 -0.08
N THR A 32 10.08 1.12 -0.35
CA THR A 32 10.77 1.15 -1.64
C THR A 32 11.22 -0.26 -2.03
N ARG A 33 10.87 -0.70 -3.25
CA ARG A 33 11.17 -2.05 -3.80
C ARG A 33 10.64 -3.23 -2.96
N ALA A 34 9.73 -3.01 -2.01
CA ALA A 34 9.13 -4.08 -1.23
C ALA A 34 8.21 -4.97 -2.10
N ASN A 35 8.15 -6.27 -1.78
CA ASN A 35 7.22 -7.19 -2.42
C ASN A 35 5.93 -7.30 -1.58
N LEU A 36 4.84 -6.68 -2.04
CA LEU A 36 3.53 -6.74 -1.41
C LEU A 36 2.56 -7.62 -2.20
N THR A 37 3.04 -8.47 -3.11
CA THR A 37 2.17 -9.26 -4.00
C THR A 37 1.09 -10.02 -3.20
N GLY A 38 -0.18 -9.78 -3.51
CA GLY A 38 -1.31 -10.42 -2.82
C GLY A 38 -1.52 -10.01 -1.36
N ALA A 39 -0.86 -8.96 -0.86
CA ALA A 39 -1.05 -8.47 0.51
C ALA A 39 -2.45 -7.89 0.70
N ALA A 40 -3.03 -8.12 1.89
CA ALA A 40 -4.31 -7.53 2.27
C ALA A 40 -4.04 -6.21 3.01
N LEU A 41 -4.26 -5.08 2.32
CA LEU A 41 -4.07 -3.72 2.84
C LEU A 41 -5.40 -2.97 2.98
N HIS A 42 -6.52 -3.70 3.08
CA HIS A 42 -7.82 -3.07 3.23
C HIS A 42 -7.88 -2.22 4.52
N SER A 43 -8.42 -1.01 4.39
CA SER A 43 -8.46 0.01 5.45
C SER A 43 -7.08 0.45 6.02
N ALA A 44 -5.96 0.06 5.40
CA ALA A 44 -4.63 0.45 5.87
C ALA A 44 -4.37 1.95 5.69
N ASN A 45 -3.62 2.57 6.61
CA ASN A 45 -3.19 3.96 6.52
C ASN A 45 -1.78 4.05 5.92
N MET A 46 -1.67 4.37 4.63
CA MET A 46 -0.41 4.52 3.91
C MET A 46 -0.12 5.98 3.53
N ARG A 47 -0.60 6.94 4.35
CA ARG A 47 -0.36 8.35 4.07
C ARG A 47 1.13 8.68 4.22
N GLY A 48 1.71 9.29 3.20
CA GLY A 48 3.14 9.67 3.19
C GLY A 48 4.11 8.49 3.09
N THR A 49 3.62 7.29 2.74
CA THR A 49 4.46 6.11 2.54
C THR A 49 5.23 6.18 1.22
N ASP A 50 6.50 5.79 1.22
CA ASP A 50 7.30 5.63 0.01
C ASP A 50 7.16 4.21 -0.52
N LEU A 51 6.43 4.03 -1.62
CA LEU A 51 6.20 2.75 -2.29
C LEU A 51 7.06 2.62 -3.56
N ARG A 52 8.05 3.49 -3.81
CA ARG A 52 8.74 3.53 -5.11
C ARG A 52 9.32 2.17 -5.50
N GLY A 53 8.97 1.68 -6.68
CA GLY A 53 9.42 0.36 -7.16
C GLY A 53 8.85 -0.85 -6.41
N ALA A 54 7.91 -0.68 -5.47
CA ALA A 54 7.25 -1.79 -4.79
C ALA A 54 6.39 -2.61 -5.77
N ASN A 55 6.34 -3.93 -5.55
CA ASN A 55 5.46 -4.82 -6.30
C ASN A 55 4.10 -4.92 -5.59
N LEU A 56 3.07 -4.33 -6.21
CA LEU A 56 1.71 -4.23 -5.67
C LEU A 56 0.72 -5.15 -6.42
N THR A 57 1.24 -6.14 -7.14
CA THR A 57 0.41 -7.06 -7.93
C THR A 57 -0.58 -7.81 -7.04
N GLY A 58 -1.88 -7.70 -7.34
CA GLY A 58 -2.93 -8.40 -6.58
C GLY A 58 -3.14 -7.89 -5.15
N VAL A 59 -2.62 -6.73 -4.79
CA VAL A 59 -2.89 -6.09 -3.49
C VAL A 59 -4.33 -5.61 -3.42
N ASP A 60 -4.99 -5.84 -2.29
CA ASP A 60 -6.28 -5.24 -2.00
C ASP A 60 -6.10 -3.91 -1.23
N PHE A 61 -6.44 -2.81 -1.89
CA PHE A 61 -6.42 -1.45 -1.34
C PHE A 61 -7.80 -0.93 -0.92
N THR A 62 -8.82 -1.79 -0.82
CA THR A 62 -10.19 -1.38 -0.48
C THR A 62 -10.22 -0.58 0.83
N GLY A 63 -10.64 0.69 0.76
CA GLY A 63 -10.69 1.61 1.90
C GLY A 63 -9.33 2.09 2.43
N ALA A 64 -8.22 1.75 1.75
CA ALA A 64 -6.88 2.17 2.16
C ALA A 64 -6.67 3.68 1.92
N LYS A 65 -5.95 4.34 2.84
CA LYS A 65 -5.62 5.76 2.75
C LYS A 65 -4.25 5.94 2.12
N LEU A 66 -4.22 6.23 0.82
CA LEU A 66 -2.99 6.44 0.01
C LEU A 66 -2.63 7.94 -0.18
N LYS A 67 -3.24 8.85 0.57
CA LYS A 67 -3.01 10.30 0.39
C LYS A 67 -1.51 10.61 0.53
N SER A 68 -0.92 11.29 -0.45
CA SER A 68 0.52 11.64 -0.45
C SER A 68 1.48 10.44 -0.42
N ALA A 69 1.05 9.23 -0.77
CA ALA A 69 1.96 8.10 -0.95
C ALA A 69 2.74 8.24 -2.27
N ASP A 70 4.05 7.99 -2.25
CA ASP A 70 4.88 8.01 -3.46
C ASP A 70 4.88 6.63 -4.10
N SER A 71 4.07 6.46 -5.14
CA SER A 71 3.92 5.19 -5.87
C SER A 71 4.66 5.19 -7.21
N ARG A 72 5.62 6.10 -7.43
CA ARG A 72 6.33 6.17 -8.71
C ARG A 72 7.12 4.89 -8.97
N GLY A 73 7.04 4.38 -10.20
CA GLY A 73 7.75 3.15 -10.59
C GLY A 73 7.20 1.87 -9.95
N THR A 74 6.12 1.94 -9.19
CA THR A 74 5.31 0.74 -8.92
C THR A 74 4.60 0.36 -10.21
N GLY A 75 4.37 -0.93 -10.44
CA GLY A 75 3.53 -1.42 -11.54
C GLY A 75 2.05 -1.03 -11.42
N LEU A 76 1.70 -0.04 -10.58
CA LEU A 76 0.35 0.48 -10.34
C LEU A 76 -0.30 1.11 -11.57
N SER A 77 0.36 1.12 -12.73
CA SER A 77 -0.20 1.51 -14.04
C SER A 77 -1.56 0.85 -14.33
N ILE A 78 -1.89 -0.24 -13.63
CA ILE A 78 -3.10 -1.06 -13.80
C ILE A 78 -3.76 -1.51 -12.47
N ALA A 79 -3.11 -1.33 -11.32
CA ALA A 79 -3.64 -1.85 -10.06
C ALA A 79 -4.65 -0.87 -9.44
N LYS A 80 -5.88 -0.91 -9.97
CA LYS A 80 -7.13 -0.64 -9.25
C LYS A 80 -7.05 0.49 -8.20
N LEU A 81 -6.85 1.73 -8.64
CA LEU A 81 -7.35 2.90 -7.91
C LEU A 81 -8.89 2.96 -8.03
N HIS A 82 -9.58 1.85 -7.76
CA HIS A 82 -11.03 1.71 -7.89
C HIS A 82 -11.74 2.32 -6.67
N SER A 83 -11.43 3.58 -6.38
CA SER A 83 -12.21 4.42 -5.49
C SER A 83 -12.23 5.90 -5.93
N SER A 84 -12.01 6.21 -7.22
CA SER A 84 -12.38 7.54 -7.75
C SER A 84 -12.78 7.59 -9.23
N PHE A 85 -13.46 6.56 -9.76
CA PHE A 85 -14.55 6.94 -10.66
C PHE A 85 -15.68 7.40 -9.74
N GLY A 86 -15.80 8.72 -9.61
CA GLY A 86 -16.99 9.32 -9.06
C GLY A 86 -18.20 8.71 -9.76
N CYS A 87 -19.13 8.18 -8.97
CA CYS A 87 -20.47 7.97 -9.47
C CYS A 87 -20.95 9.30 -10.05
N SER A 88 -21.30 9.29 -11.34
CA SER A 88 -21.95 10.39 -12.02
C SER A 88 -23.10 10.95 -11.20
N LYS A 89 -23.10 12.27 -11.03
CA LYS A 89 -24.18 13.13 -11.51
C LYS A 89 -23.56 14.34 -12.18
#